data_AF-A0A1C2IMK1-F1
#
_entry.id   AF-A0A1C2IMK1-F1
#
_cell.length_a   1.000
_cell.length_b   1.000
_cell.length_c   1.000
_cell.angle_alpha   90.00
_cell.angle_beta   90.00
_cell.angle_gamma   90.00
#
_symmetry.space_group_name_H-M   'P 1'
#
loop_
_entity.id
_entity.type
_entity.pdbx_description
1 polymer ?
#
loop_
_entity_poly.entity_id
_entity_poly.type
_entity_poly.pdbx_seq_one_letter_code
_entity_poly.pdbx_strand_id
1 'polypeptide(L)'
;MLGWLKRDRQNSGQDNALLWISTNEKDWQKVDDSLGAGEYKNAIDRLLRESDTDVVHLFSSYPDNLESVKAALDYIGHICGVLVVAKQLPESLVAEKMGVDVEFYRECLQDPDGPVWEVG
;
A
#
# COMPACT_ATOMS: atom_id res chain seq x y z
N MET A 1 8.75 1.02 -22.97
CA MET A 1 8.33 2.20 -22.20
C MET A 1 6.88 2.00 -21.79
N LEU A 2 6.66 1.58 -20.54
CA LEU A 2 5.40 1.50 -19.77
C LEU A 2 4.14 1.00 -20.53
N GLY A 3 4.00 -0.33 -20.62
CA GLY A 3 2.87 -1.03 -21.27
C GLY A 3 1.89 -1.73 -20.31
N TRP A 4 1.78 -1.31 -19.05
CA TRP A 4 1.01 -2.04 -18.02
C TRP A 4 -0.33 -1.42 -17.62
N LEU A 5 -0.90 -0.53 -18.44
CA LEU A 5 -2.21 0.11 -18.14
C LEU A 5 -3.32 -0.22 -19.13
N LYS A 6 -3.20 -1.33 -19.88
CA LYS A 6 -4.20 -1.76 -20.86
C LYS A 6 -4.51 -3.24 -20.74
N ARG A 7 -5.38 -3.59 -19.79
CA ARG A 7 -6.41 -4.61 -20.02
C ARG A 7 -7.50 -4.53 -18.95
N ASP A 8 -8.72 -4.36 -19.44
CA ASP A 8 -10.01 -4.59 -18.77
C ASP A 8 -10.49 -3.60 -17.70
N ARG A 9 -10.60 -2.31 -18.08
CA ARG A 9 -11.50 -1.35 -17.41
C ARG A 9 -12.60 -0.84 -18.36
N GLN A 10 -13.32 -1.78 -18.98
CA GLN A 10 -14.63 -1.49 -19.60
C GLN A 10 -15.73 -2.05 -18.70
N ASN A 11 -15.94 -1.43 -17.55
CA ASN A 11 -17.23 -1.43 -16.87
C ASN A 11 -17.42 -0.09 -16.13
N SER A 12 -18.25 0.76 -16.74
CA SER A 12 -19.10 1.78 -16.10
C SER A 12 -18.52 2.67 -14.98
N GLY A 13 -18.00 3.85 -15.35
CA GLY A 13 -18.23 5.13 -14.64
C GLY A 13 -17.97 5.32 -13.13
N GLN A 14 -17.44 4.35 -12.38
CA GLN A 14 -17.38 4.40 -10.90
C GLN A 14 -16.12 3.79 -10.22
N ASP A 15 -15.00 3.64 -10.92
CA ASP A 15 -13.80 2.97 -10.37
C ASP A 15 -12.71 3.92 -9.83
N ASN A 16 -13.10 5.09 -9.33
CA ASN A 16 -12.18 5.96 -8.61
C ASN A 16 -12.35 5.76 -7.10
N ALA A 17 -11.23 5.53 -6.41
CA ALA A 17 -11.19 5.47 -4.96
C ALA A 17 -10.03 6.32 -4.44
N LEU A 18 -10.22 6.91 -3.27
CA LEU A 18 -9.17 7.61 -2.55
C LEU A 18 -8.11 6.64 -2.02
N LEU A 19 -8.49 5.37 -1.80
CA LEU A 19 -7.58 4.32 -1.41
C LEU A 19 -8.03 2.96 -2.00
N TRP A 20 -7.05 2.26 -2.54
CA TRP A 20 -7.06 0.87 -2.91
C TRP A 20 -5.95 0.18 -2.12
N ILE A 21 -6.26 -0.99 -1.57
CA ILE A 21 -5.31 -1.85 -0.86
C ILE A 21 -5.24 -3.22 -1.52
N SER A 22 -4.09 -3.88 -1.44
CA SER A 22 -3.92 -5.24 -1.93
C SER A 22 -2.70 -5.91 -1.32
N THR A 23 -2.64 -7.23 -1.35
CA THR A 23 -1.43 -7.99 -1.03
C THR A 23 -0.53 -8.22 -2.25
N ASN A 24 -1.06 -7.94 -3.45
CA ASN A 24 -0.35 -8.12 -4.71
C ASN A 24 -0.89 -7.18 -5.80
N GLU A 25 -0.19 -7.03 -6.93
CA GLU A 25 -0.62 -6.08 -7.97
C GLU A 25 -1.88 -6.50 -8.77
N LYS A 26 -2.49 -7.66 -8.47
CA LYS A 26 -3.56 -8.25 -9.28
C LYS A 26 -4.95 -8.18 -8.64
N ASP A 27 -5.07 -8.14 -7.31
CA ASP A 27 -6.36 -8.22 -6.60
C ASP A 27 -6.63 -7.02 -5.68
N TRP A 28 -6.94 -5.87 -6.28
CA TRP A 28 -7.14 -4.62 -5.57
C TRP A 28 -8.51 -4.51 -4.92
N GLN A 29 -8.52 -4.22 -3.62
CA GLN A 29 -9.72 -3.95 -2.83
C GLN A 29 -9.90 -2.45 -2.66
N LYS A 30 -11.09 -1.97 -3.02
CA LYS A 30 -11.48 -0.57 -2.81
C LYS A 30 -11.72 -0.34 -1.32
N VAL A 31 -11.12 0.71 -0.77
CA VAL A 31 -11.45 1.19 0.57
C VAL A 31 -12.37 2.40 0.44
N ASP A 32 -13.58 2.26 0.98
CA ASP A 32 -14.53 3.37 1.10
C ASP A 32 -14.32 4.08 2.45
N ASP A 33 -13.41 5.05 2.48
CA ASP A 33 -13.23 5.95 3.61
C ASP A 33 -13.64 7.39 3.23
N SER A 34 -14.75 7.52 2.50
CA SER A 34 -15.26 8.80 2.00
C SER A 34 -15.58 9.83 3.10
N LEU A 35 -15.73 9.38 4.35
CA LEU A 35 -16.00 10.22 5.52
C LEU A 35 -14.77 10.45 6.41
N GLY A 36 -13.61 9.87 6.08
CA GLY A 36 -12.40 9.95 6.92
C GLY A 36 -12.58 9.34 8.32
N ALA A 37 -13.48 8.35 8.44
CA ALA A 37 -13.81 7.70 9.70
C ALA A 37 -12.75 6.68 10.13
N GLY A 38 -11.76 6.41 9.27
CA GLY A 38 -10.71 5.45 9.54
C GLY A 38 -11.03 4.05 9.03
N GLU A 39 -11.93 3.92 8.04
CA GLU A 39 -12.28 2.61 7.46
C GLU A 39 -11.08 1.91 6.82
N TYR A 40 -10.05 2.67 6.44
CA TYR A 40 -8.78 2.10 5.99
C TYR A 40 -8.13 1.19 7.05
N LYS A 41 -8.28 1.49 8.36
CA LYS A 41 -7.70 0.65 9.42
C LYS A 41 -8.34 -0.72 9.44
N ASN A 42 -9.68 -0.76 9.45
CA ASN A 42 -10.45 -2.00 9.40
C ASN A 42 -10.13 -2.82 8.14
N ALA A 43 -10.01 -2.14 6.99
CA ALA A 43 -9.69 -2.79 5.73
C ALA A 43 -8.28 -3.41 5.74
N ILE A 44 -7.29 -2.69 6.27
CA ILE A 44 -5.90 -3.17 6.42
C ILE A 44 -5.83 -4.34 7.41
N ASP A 45 -6.45 -4.22 8.60
CA ASP A 45 -6.47 -5.28 9.61
C ASP A 45 -7.09 -6.56 9.06
N ARG A 46 -8.20 -6.41 8.31
CA ARG A 46 -8.86 -7.52 7.64
C ARG A 46 -7.95 -8.15 6.59
N LEU A 47 -7.30 -7.34 5.76
CA LEU A 47 -6.39 -7.80 4.72
C LEU A 47 -5.26 -8.64 5.33
N LEU A 48 -4.57 -8.11 6.34
CA LEU A 48 -3.46 -8.80 7.03
C LEU A 48 -3.91 -10.10 7.68
N ARG A 49 -5.09 -10.12 8.32
CA ARG A 49 -5.63 -11.32 8.97
C ARG A 49 -6.02 -12.43 7.98
N GLU A 50 -6.52 -12.07 6.80
CA GLU A 50 -7.07 -13.03 5.83
C GLU A 50 -6.01 -13.61 4.90
N SER A 51 -4.89 -12.91 4.70
CA SER A 51 -3.97 -13.20 3.59
C SER A 51 -2.62 -13.79 3.98
N ASP A 52 -2.31 -13.92 5.28
CA ASP A 52 -1.00 -14.41 5.79
C ASP A 52 0.17 -13.78 5.02
N THR A 53 0.10 -12.46 4.83
CA THR A 53 1.05 -11.70 4.03
C THR A 53 1.75 -10.65 4.87
N ASP A 54 3.01 -10.45 4.54
CA ASP A 54 3.84 -9.37 5.08
C ASP A 54 3.94 -8.21 4.09
N VAL A 55 3.18 -8.18 2.99
CA VAL A 55 3.25 -7.10 1.98
C VAL A 55 1.88 -6.47 1.73
N VAL A 56 1.81 -5.15 1.83
CA VAL A 56 0.60 -4.36 1.53
C VAL A 56 0.90 -3.28 0.49
N HIS A 57 0.21 -3.35 -0.64
CA HIS A 57 0.22 -2.34 -1.68
C HIS A 57 -0.85 -1.29 -1.42
N LEU A 58 -0.48 -0.01 -1.56
CA LEU A 58 -1.39 1.13 -1.44
C LEU A 58 -1.43 1.93 -2.74
N PHE A 59 -2.63 2.33 -3.15
CA PHE A 59 -2.83 3.13 -4.36
C PHE A 59 -4.05 4.06 -4.23
N SER A 60 -4.00 5.23 -4.85
CA SER A 60 -5.12 6.16 -5.00
C SER A 60 -5.40 6.37 -6.48
N SER A 61 -6.67 6.37 -6.88
CA SER A 61 -7.06 6.77 -8.24
C SER A 61 -6.85 8.28 -8.48
N TYR A 62 -6.56 9.06 -7.44
CA TYR A 62 -6.42 10.52 -7.49
C TYR A 62 -4.95 10.91 -7.19
N PRO A 63 -4.11 11.15 -8.21
CA PRO A 63 -2.70 11.45 -8.00
C PRO A 63 -2.47 12.76 -7.24
N ASP A 64 -3.41 13.71 -7.35
CA ASP A 64 -3.36 14.99 -6.64
C ASP A 64 -3.89 14.91 -5.20
N ASN A 65 -4.47 13.77 -4.79
CA ASN A 65 -4.96 13.51 -3.45
C ASN A 65 -4.50 12.14 -2.93
N LEU A 66 -3.38 12.18 -2.20
CA LEU A 66 -2.75 11.01 -1.58
C LEU A 66 -2.94 10.98 -0.05
N GLU A 67 -3.87 11.76 0.50
CA GLU A 67 -4.06 11.84 1.96
C GLU A 67 -4.44 10.47 2.55
N SER A 68 -5.34 9.73 1.91
CA SER A 68 -5.72 8.38 2.35
C SER A 68 -4.58 7.37 2.23
N VAL A 69 -3.71 7.50 1.22
CA VAL A 69 -2.50 6.66 1.08
C VAL A 69 -1.52 6.95 2.21
N LYS A 70 -1.31 8.22 2.55
CA LYS A 70 -0.44 8.61 3.67
C LYS A 70 -0.99 8.16 5.02
N ALA A 71 -2.30 8.30 5.23
CA ALA A 71 -2.95 7.85 6.46
C ALA A 71 -2.87 6.31 6.64
N ALA A 72 -3.06 5.56 5.55
CA ALA A 72 -2.88 4.11 5.55
C ALA A 72 -1.41 3.71 5.81
N LEU A 73 -0.46 4.38 5.16
CA LEU A 73 0.97 4.18 5.40
C LEU A 73 1.34 4.47 6.86
N ASP A 74 0.86 5.59 7.42
CA ASP A 74 1.10 5.94 8.81
C ASP A 74 0.55 4.86 9.75
N TYR A 75 -0.63 4.31 9.46
CA TYR A 75 -1.20 3.23 10.27
C TYR A 75 -0.38 1.95 10.20
N ILE A 76 -0.01 1.49 8.99
CA ILE A 76 0.78 0.27 8.82
C ILE A 76 2.18 0.42 9.40
N GLY A 77 2.79 1.61 9.35
CA GLY A 77 4.09 1.86 9.99
C GLY A 77 4.13 1.58 11.50
N HIS A 78 2.97 1.53 12.17
CA HIS A 78 2.88 1.11 13.58
C HIS A 78 2.75 -0.42 13.75
N ILE A 79 2.53 -1.16 12.67
CA ILE A 79 2.39 -2.62 12.66
C ILE A 79 3.75 -3.21 12.23
N CYS A 80 4.46 -3.81 13.18
CA CYS A 80 5.75 -4.44 12.88
C CYS A 80 5.58 -5.64 11.93
N GLY A 81 6.53 -5.81 11.00
CA GLY A 81 6.62 -6.97 10.12
C GLY A 81 5.90 -6.85 8.78
N VAL A 82 5.27 -5.71 8.48
CA VAL A 82 4.57 -5.49 7.20
C VAL A 82 5.37 -4.53 6.31
N LEU A 83 5.76 -4.97 5.12
CA LEU A 83 6.29 -4.13 4.04
C LEU A 83 5.16 -3.39 3.30
N VAL A 84 5.27 -2.07 3.18
CA VAL A 84 4.29 -1.25 2.46
C VAL A 84 4.82 -0.81 1.11
N VAL A 85 4.07 -1.04 0.03
CA VAL A 85 4.40 -0.61 -1.32
C VAL A 85 3.46 0.49 -1.79
N ALA A 86 3.93 1.74 -1.75
CA ALA A 86 3.16 2.92 -2.17
C ALA A 86 3.89 3.71 -3.28
N LYS A 87 3.80 3.23 -4.53
CA LYS A 87 4.55 3.77 -5.69
C LYS A 87 4.25 5.24 -6.06
N GLN A 88 3.15 5.79 -5.55
CA GLN A 88 2.76 7.19 -5.76
C GLN A 88 3.44 8.14 -4.77
N LEU A 89 4.06 7.62 -3.71
CA LEU A 89 4.82 8.39 -2.74
C LEU A 89 6.32 8.25 -3.00
N PRO A 90 7.14 9.23 -2.59
CA PRO A 90 8.60 9.07 -2.59
C PRO A 90 9.02 7.90 -1.70
N GLU A 91 9.94 7.06 -2.18
CA GLU A 91 10.47 5.93 -1.41
C GLU A 91 11.05 6.37 -0.07
N SER A 92 11.68 7.55 -0.01
CA SER A 92 12.21 8.11 1.23
C SER A 92 11.14 8.37 2.28
N LEU A 93 9.95 8.80 1.86
CA LEU A 93 8.82 9.00 2.76
C LEU A 93 8.28 7.65 3.25
N VAL A 94 8.17 6.66 2.37
CA VAL A 94 7.71 5.32 2.76
C VAL A 94 8.68 4.69 3.75
N ALA A 95 9.97 4.68 3.43
CA ALA A 95 11.02 4.15 4.30
C ALA A 95 11.04 4.84 5.68
N GLU A 96 10.94 6.17 5.73
CA GLU A 96 10.84 6.93 6.99
C GLU A 96 9.65 6.46 7.85
N LYS A 97 8.47 6.28 7.24
CA LYS A 97 7.27 5.82 7.96
C LYS A 97 7.35 4.37 8.41
N MET A 98 8.11 3.55 7.69
CA MET A 98 8.39 2.18 8.06
C MET A 98 9.55 2.07 9.08
N GLY A 99 10.21 3.18 9.42
CA GLY A 99 11.32 3.18 10.38
C GLY A 99 12.60 2.54 9.85
N VAL A 100 12.80 2.51 8.53
CA VAL A 100 13.96 1.87 7.88
C VAL A 100 14.70 2.84 6.95
N ASP A 101 15.94 2.51 6.62
CA ASP A 101 16.70 3.23 5.60
C ASP A 101 16.13 3.01 4.19
N VAL A 102 16.27 4.02 3.33
CA VAL A 102 15.73 3.98 1.95
C VAL A 102 16.34 2.83 1.13
N GLU A 103 17.63 2.54 1.32
CA GLU A 103 18.28 1.44 0.60
C GLU A 103 17.79 0.08 1.09
N PHE A 104 17.57 -0.08 2.40
CA PHE A 104 16.97 -1.29 2.97
C PHE A 104 15.54 -1.50 2.43
N TYR A 105 14.73 -0.43 2.39
CA TYR A 105 13.41 -0.47 1.78
C TYR A 105 13.45 -0.92 0.31
N ARG A 106 14.42 -0.42 -0.48
CA ARG A 106 14.61 -0.84 -1.88
C ARG A 106 15.04 -2.30 -2.03
N GLU A 107 15.81 -2.83 -1.10
CA GLU A 107 16.17 -4.25 -1.06
C GLU A 107 14.92 -5.10 -0.83
N CYS A 108 14.10 -4.76 0.18
CA CYS A 108 12.82 -5.45 0.45
C CYS A 108 11.84 -5.39 -0.74
N LEU A 109 11.86 -4.32 -1.54
CA LEU A 109 11.02 -4.25 -2.75
C LEU A 109 11.48 -5.20 -3.87
N GLN A 110 12.77 -5.55 -3.91
CA GLN A 110 13.35 -6.44 -4.92
C GLN A 110 13.24 -7.92 -4.52
N ASP A 111 13.33 -8.18 -3.22
CA ASP A 111 13.19 -9.50 -2.62
C ASP A 111 12.32 -9.40 -1.34
N PRO A 112 10.99 -9.53 -1.44
CA PRO A 112 10.09 -9.44 -0.29
C PRO A 112 10.32 -10.54 0.76
N ASP A 113 10.96 -11.65 0.36
CA ASP A 113 11.33 -12.76 1.24
C ASP A 113 12.75 -12.59 1.86
N GLY A 114 13.40 -11.46 1.62
CA GLY A 114 14.68 -11.07 2.22
C GLY A 114 14.75 -9.57 2.53
N PRO A 115 15.91 -9.05 2.94
CA PRO A 115 16.77 -9.55 4.03
C PRO A 115 16.01 -9.63 5.37
N VAL A 116 16.47 -10.52 6.26
CA VAL A 116 15.89 -10.71 7.60
C VAL A 116 15.89 -9.38 8.35
N TRP A 117 14.72 -8.94 8.80
CA TRP A 117 14.58 -7.84 9.77
C TRP A 117 15.15 -8.30 11.12
N GLU A 118 16.47 -8.18 11.32
CA GLU A 118 17.04 -8.29 12.67
C GLU A 118 16.77 -6.97 13.41
N VAL A 119 15.74 -6.99 14.25
CA VAL A 119 15.46 -5.91 15.20
C VAL A 119 16.59 -5.89 16.24
N GLY A 120 17.41 -4.84 16.20
CA GLY A 120 18.40 -4.52 17.23
C GLY A 120 17.77 -3.81 18.44
#